data_AF-A0A8J7WU88-F1
#
_entry.id   AF-A0A8J7WU88-F1
#
_cell.length_a   1.000
_cell.length_b   1.000
_cell.length_c   1.000
_cell.angle_alpha   90.00
_cell.angle_beta   90.00
_cell.angle_gamma   90.00
#
_symmetry.space_group_name_H-M   'P 1'
#
loop_
_entity.id
_entity.type
_entity.pdbx_description
1 polymer ?
#
loop_
_entity_poly.entity_id
_entity_poly.type
_entity_poly.pdbx_seq_one_letter_code
_entity_poly.pdbx_strand_id
1 'polypeptide(L)' 'MPTPIQLPDNLEKRLDDLAKETGRPKSDYITEAVTEYLEDLEDIYLAEKRIEDLRAGKSETYSLEEVGRELGFLED' A
#
# COMPACT_ATOMS: atom_id res chain seq x y z
N MET A 1 -12.92 -16.34 -7.00
CA MET A 1 -14.23 -16.43 -6.31
C MET A 1 -14.50 -15.07 -5.68
N PRO A 2 -15.71 -14.49 -5.77
CA PRO A 2 -16.00 -13.24 -5.09
C PRO A 2 -15.93 -13.44 -3.57
N THR A 3 -15.32 -12.49 -2.86
CA THR A 3 -15.27 -12.46 -1.40
C THR A 3 -16.45 -11.62 -0.90
N PRO A 4 -17.52 -12.23 -0.33
CA PRO A 4 -18.62 -11.45 0.23
C PRO A 4 -18.13 -10.72 1.49
N ILE A 5 -18.44 -9.42 1.56
CA ILE A 5 -18.14 -8.58 2.72
C ILE A 5 -19.43 -7.99 3.26
N GLN A 6 -19.53 -7.87 4.58
CA GLN A 6 -20.64 -7.19 5.23
C GLN A 6 -20.18 -5.77 5.59
N LEU A 7 -20.86 -4.76 5.06
CA LEU A 7 -20.56 -3.37 5.35
C LEU A 7 -21.49 -2.84 6.45
N PRO A 8 -21.00 -1.96 7.34
CA PRO A 8 -21.86 -1.20 8.23
C PRO A 8 -22.86 -0.33 7.46
N ASP A 9 -24.09 -0.18 7.97
CA ASP A 9 -25.18 0.54 7.30
C ASP A 9 -24.81 1.98 6.88
N ASN A 10 -24.00 2.67 7.68
CA ASN A 10 -23.57 4.03 7.36
C ASN A 10 -22.63 4.07 6.16
N LEU A 11 -21.78 3.05 5.97
CA LEU A 11 -20.87 2.95 4.85
C LEU A 11 -21.62 2.55 3.58
N GLU A 12 -22.55 1.60 3.69
CA GLU A 12 -23.47 1.21 2.61
C GLU A 12 -24.19 2.44 2.05
N LYS A 13 -24.77 3.26 2.93
CA LYS A 13 -25.48 4.50 2.55
C LYS A 13 -24.55 5.50 1.85
N ARG A 14 -23.32 5.70 2.37
CA ARG A 14 -22.34 6.62 1.75
C ARG A 14 -21.96 6.16 0.35
N LEU A 15 -21.77 4.85 0.15
CA LEU A 15 -21.47 4.27 -1.16
C LEU A 15 -22.66 4.39 -2.12
N ASP A 16 -23.89 4.19 -1.63
CA ASP A 16 -25.11 4.39 -2.43
C ASP A 16 -25.25 5.84 -2.92
N ASP A 17 -25.03 6.81 -2.02
CA ASP A 17 -25.12 8.24 -2.34
C ASP A 17 -24.04 8.62 -3.38
N LEU A 18 -22.80 8.15 -3.17
CA LEU A 18 -21.69 8.40 -4.10
C LEU A 18 -21.92 7.76 -5.48
N ALA A 19 -22.40 6.51 -5.52
CA ALA A 19 -22.70 5.82 -6.77
C ALA A 19 -23.81 6.52 -7.58
N LYS A 20 -24.84 7.05 -6.90
CA LYS A 20 -25.91 7.82 -7.56
C LYS A 20 -25.40 9.14 -8.13
N GLU A 21 -24.51 9.82 -7.41
CA GLU A 21 -23.98 11.11 -7.84
C GLU A 21 -23.03 10.99 -9.04
N THR A 22 -22.21 9.94 -9.08
CA THR A 22 -21.16 9.79 -10.10
C THR A 22 -21.55 8.85 -11.25
N GLY A 23 -22.58 8.02 -11.07
CA GLY A 23 -22.94 6.96 -12.00
C GLY A 23 -21.96 5.77 -12.00
N ARG A 24 -20.96 5.75 -11.12
CA ARG A 24 -20.05 4.59 -10.95
C ARG A 24 -20.66 3.57 -9.98
N PRO A 25 -20.50 2.25 -10.21
CA PRO A 25 -21.04 1.24 -9.32
C PRO A 25 -20.29 1.20 -7.98
N LYS A 26 -21.00 0.84 -6.90
CA LYS A 26 -20.42 0.70 -5.55
C LYS A 26 -19.18 -0.20 -5.49
N SER A 27 -19.19 -1.28 -6.28
CA SER A 27 -18.10 -2.25 -6.34
C SER A 27 -16.76 -1.62 -6.73
N ASP A 28 -16.78 -0.61 -7.58
CA ASP A 28 -15.56 0.04 -8.05
C ASP A 28 -14.92 0.82 -6.91
N TYR A 29 -15.72 1.58 -6.15
CA TYR A 29 -15.23 2.29 -4.97
C TYR A 29 -14.69 1.36 -3.88
N ILE A 30 -15.36 0.23 -3.65
CA ILE A 30 -14.89 -0.76 -2.68
C ILE A 30 -13.56 -1.35 -3.15
N THR A 31 -13.45 -1.70 -4.43
CA THR A 31 -12.24 -2.29 -5.00
C THR A 31 -11.08 -1.29 -4.96
N GLU A 32 -11.34 -0.04 -5.32
CA GLU A 32 -10.36 1.06 -5.31
C GLU A 32 -9.85 1.29 -3.87
N ALA A 33 -10.74 1.47 -2.90
CA ALA A 33 -10.35 1.70 -1.51
C ALA A 33 -9.61 0.51 -0.87
N VAL A 34 -9.99 -0.73 -1.20
CA VAL A 34 -9.29 -1.93 -0.72
C VAL A 34 -7.93 -2.06 -1.36
N THR A 35 -7.80 -1.75 -2.65
CA THR A 35 -6.52 -1.78 -3.37
C THR A 35 -5.54 -0.78 -2.78
N GLU A 36 -5.95 0.48 -2.64
CA GLU A 36 -5.10 1.54 -2.08
C GLU A 36 -4.63 1.18 -0.66
N TYR A 37 -5.55 0.72 0.20
CA TYR A 37 -5.18 0.35 1.56
C TYR A 37 -4.29 -0.91 1.62
N LEU A 38 -4.45 -1.84 0.69
CA LEU A 38 -3.61 -3.02 0.62
C LEU A 38 -2.18 -2.65 0.21
N GLU A 39 -2.01 -1.74 -0.75
CA GLU A 39 -0.69 -1.23 -1.16
C GLU A 39 0.04 -0.60 0.04
N ASP A 40 -0.63 0.26 0.81
CA ASP A 40 -0.07 0.85 2.02
C ASP A 40 0.35 -0.22 3.06
N LEU A 41 -0.48 -1.25 3.26
CA LEU A 41 -0.16 -2.34 4.18
C LEU A 41 1.04 -3.15 3.71
N GLU A 42 1.11 -3.47 2.43
CA GLU A 42 2.22 -4.23 1.84
C GLU A 42 3.55 -3.47 1.99
N ASP A 43 3.54 -2.16 1.77
CA ASP A 43 4.70 -1.29 1.98
C ASP A 43 5.15 -1.27 3.45
N ILE A 44 4.21 -1.15 4.40
CA ILE A 44 4.50 -1.21 5.83
C ILE A 44 5.12 -2.56 6.19
N TYR A 45 4.48 -3.67 5.80
CA TYR A 45 4.99 -5.01 6.11
C TYR A 45 6.38 -5.24 5.51
N LEU A 46 6.62 -4.76 4.29
CA LEU A 46 7.93 -4.86 3.67
C LEU A 46 8.98 -4.04 4.44
N ALA A 47 8.66 -2.81 4.84
CA ALA A 47 9.55 -1.96 5.63
C ALA A 47 9.86 -2.57 7.00
N GLU A 48 8.86 -3.08 7.71
CA GLU A 48 9.03 -3.75 9.00
C GLU A 48 9.94 -4.97 8.86
N LYS A 49 9.70 -5.82 7.85
CA LYS A 49 10.54 -6.97 7.57
C LYS A 49 12.00 -6.57 7.30
N ARG A 50 12.24 -5.49 6.56
CA ARG A 50 13.59 -4.98 6.31
C ARG A 50 14.30 -4.56 7.61
N ILE A 51 13.58 -3.92 8.52
CA ILE A 51 14.10 -3.55 9.85
C ILE A 51 14.40 -4.80 10.69
N GLU A 52 13.54 -5.80 10.66
CA GLU A 52 13.76 -7.07 11.36
C GLU A 52 15.00 -7.80 10.84
N ASP A 53 15.15 -7.91 9.52
CA ASP A 53 16.32 -8.52 8.90
C ASP A 53 17.62 -7.77 9.25
N LEU A 54 17.57 -6.42 9.30
CA LEU A 54 18.71 -5.61 9.71
C LEU A 54 19.10 -5.88 11.16
N ARG A 55 18.12 -5.91 12.07
CA ARG A 55 18.32 -6.23 13.49
C ARG A 55 18.82 -7.65 13.71
N ALA A 56 18.44 -8.58 12.83
CA ALA A 56 18.90 -9.96 12.85
C ALA A 56 20.27 -10.16 12.16
N GLY A 57 20.89 -9.10 11.63
CA GLY A 57 22.16 -9.18 10.90
C GLY A 57 22.07 -9.92 9.55
N LYS A 58 20.87 -10.00 8.97
CA LYS A 58 20.61 -10.62 7.67
C LYS A 58 20.59 -9.60 6.52
N SER A 59 20.63 -8.32 6.84
CA SER A 59 20.76 -7.22 5.89
C SER A 59 21.66 -6.13 6.47
N GLU A 60 22.16 -5.25 5.60
CA GLU A 60 23.04 -4.14 5.94
C GLU A 60 22.46 -2.83 5.41
N THR A 61 22.91 -1.71 5.98
CA THR A 61 22.59 -0.37 5.50
C THR A 61 23.75 0.18 4.69
N TYR A 62 23.45 0.95 3.65
CA TYR A 62 24.42 1.69 2.87
C TYR A 62 24.15 3.18 3.01
N SER A 63 25.22 3.98 3.03
CA SER A 63 25.13 5.42 2.91
C SER A 63 24.72 5.84 1.50
N LEU A 64 24.16 7.04 1.37
CA LEU A 64 23.79 7.59 0.06
C LEU A 64 25.00 7.73 -0.88
N GLU A 65 26.17 8.01 -0.32
CA GLU A 65 27.43 8.13 -1.07
C GLU A 65 27.88 6.78 -1.64
N GLU A 66 27.83 5.71 -0.83
CA GLU A 66 28.14 4.33 -1.29
C GLU A 66 27.23 3.92 -2.44
N VAL A 67 25.91 4.10 -2.27
CA VAL A 67 24.92 3.76 -3.31
C VAL A 67 25.10 4.63 -4.56
N GLY A 68 25.35 5.93 -4.38
CA GLY A 68 25.55 6.86 -5.48
C GLY A 68 26.80 6.54 -6.30
N ARG A 69 27.90 6.13 -5.65
CA ARG A 69 29.11 5.65 -6.35
C ARG A 69 28.85 4.33 -7.07
N GLU A 70 28.21 3.38 -6.42
CA GLU A 70 27.93 2.05 -7.01
C GLU A 70 27.03 2.15 -8.25
N LEU A 71 26.05 3.05 -8.24
CA LEU A 71 25.12 3.26 -9.35
C LEU A 71 25.61 4.29 -10.38
N GLY A 72 26.75 4.94 -10.16
CA GLY A 72 27.33 5.93 -11.07
C GLY A 72 26.62 7.29 -11.08
N PHE A 73 25.90 7.62 -10.00
CA PHE A 73 25.24 8.92 -9.82
C PHE A 73 26.11 9.96 -9.09
N LEU A 74 27.22 9.54 -8.48
CA LEU A 74 28.20 10.41 -7.85
C LEU A 74 29.60 10.04 -8.36
N GLU A 75 30.37 11.05 -8.80
CA GLU A 75 31.80 10.91 -9.08
C GLU A 75 32.62 10.99 -7.77
N ASP A 76 33.85 10.48 -7.80
CA ASP A 76 34.74 10.33 -6.64
C ASP A 76 35.05 11.64 -5.89
#